data_AF-A0A6N6KHV0-F1
#
_entry.id   AF-A0A6N6KHV0-F1
#
_cell.length_a   1.000
_cell.length_b   1.000
_cell.length_c   1.000
_cell.angle_alpha   90.00
_cell.angle_beta   90.00
_cell.angle_gamma   90.00
#
_symmetry.space_group_name_H-M   'P 1'
#
loop_
_entity.id
_entity.type
_entity.pdbx_description
1 polymer ?
#
loop_
_entity_poly.entity_id
_entity_poly.type
_entity_poly.pdbx_seq_one_letter_code
_entity_poly.pdbx_strand_id
1 'polypeptide(L)'
;MIRSYQLAGTIKINHEYYQGNNFHDLNIVPTPDTQRYLDHYGIQIKLDGDRFSIYTRSQNPNNPLTENLPALTFYLLLNNVLFINFTDLPLSAENKTLLFKSEPGKTNLSMDYYAGISDQVDFLPMAFAYQLDSEVKDTFFIVDESGKQYQEEIKIVGNTVQIDMSAHESGYYELWAGETILTRLFLSSQQFSVLPLGAIVISMENLSHEGEPVEYEINFDSRKSIWRYFIINSSSNTGLQGLSITSSDPEQTFFEEQEEVILQNGQKAKAFYSNPSKPIPFKQQQEEKYTLSITSPQLELHLPYPSVESLQVVNTEDGIQIYSHIYVYV
;
A
#
# COMPACT_ATOMS: atom_id res chain seq x y z
N MET A 1 -12.69 -28.01 -30.63
CA MET A 1 -13.34 -28.07 -29.31
C MET A 1 -13.08 -26.73 -28.64
N ILE A 2 -14.12 -25.93 -28.38
CA ILE A 2 -13.96 -24.59 -27.79
C ILE A 2 -13.63 -24.81 -26.30
N ARG A 3 -12.48 -24.30 -25.83
CA ARG A 3 -12.13 -24.34 -24.41
C ARG A 3 -13.02 -23.31 -23.70
N SER A 4 -13.97 -23.77 -22.89
CA SER A 4 -14.77 -22.89 -22.04
C SER A 4 -14.04 -22.63 -20.72
N TYR A 5 -13.90 -21.37 -20.37
CA TYR A 5 -13.39 -20.90 -19.09
C TYR A 5 -14.56 -20.41 -18.24
N GLN A 6 -14.50 -20.68 -16.93
CA GLN A 6 -15.42 -20.12 -15.94
C GLN A 6 -14.65 -19.22 -14.99
N LEU A 7 -15.32 -18.17 -14.52
CA LEU A 7 -14.76 -17.32 -13.47
C LEU A 7 -14.65 -18.15 -12.19
N ALA A 8 -13.45 -18.17 -11.61
CA ALA A 8 -13.21 -18.82 -10.33
C ALA A 8 -13.36 -17.83 -9.20
N GLY A 9 -12.80 -16.61 -9.33
CA GLY A 9 -12.92 -15.55 -8.34
C GLY A 9 -12.33 -14.25 -8.86
N THR A 10 -12.54 -13.17 -8.11
CA THR A 10 -11.97 -11.86 -8.45
C THR A 10 -11.38 -11.17 -7.23
N ILE A 11 -10.44 -10.26 -7.46
CA ILE A 11 -9.89 -9.34 -6.47
C ILE A 11 -10.07 -7.93 -7.03
N LYS A 12 -10.80 -7.09 -6.33
CA LYS A 12 -11.00 -5.68 -6.66
C LYS A 12 -10.06 -4.82 -5.80
N ILE A 13 -9.34 -3.90 -6.43
CA ILE A 13 -8.45 -2.97 -5.73
C ILE A 13 -9.11 -1.59 -5.70
N ASN A 14 -9.55 -1.18 -4.51
CA ASN A 14 -10.15 0.12 -4.28
C ASN A 14 -9.11 1.08 -3.70
N HIS A 15 -9.16 2.35 -4.08
CA HIS A 15 -8.35 3.39 -3.43
C HIS A 15 -9.08 4.73 -3.44
N GLU A 16 -9.18 5.38 -2.28
CA GLU A 16 -9.93 6.64 -2.11
C GLU A 16 -9.39 7.85 -2.90
N TYR A 17 -8.18 7.76 -3.46
CA TYR A 17 -7.57 8.85 -4.21
C TYR A 17 -8.25 9.04 -5.56
N TYR A 18 -8.63 7.96 -6.23
CA TYR A 18 -9.19 8.02 -7.58
C TYR A 18 -10.70 8.26 -7.55
N GLN A 19 -11.19 8.95 -8.56
CA GLN A 19 -12.62 9.00 -8.84
C GLN A 19 -13.01 7.90 -9.84
N GLY A 20 -13.97 7.06 -9.47
CA GLY A 20 -14.44 5.93 -10.30
C GLY A 20 -13.46 4.76 -10.37
N ASN A 21 -13.64 3.88 -11.35
CA ASN A 21 -12.89 2.61 -11.48
C ASN A 21 -11.59 2.78 -12.29
N ASN A 22 -10.79 3.80 -11.99
CA ASN A 22 -9.59 4.17 -12.77
C ASN A 22 -8.26 3.76 -12.10
N PHE A 23 -8.27 2.74 -11.25
CA PHE A 23 -7.06 2.27 -10.60
C PHE A 23 -6.12 1.55 -11.58
N HIS A 24 -4.86 1.99 -11.68
CA HIS A 24 -3.86 1.40 -12.59
C HIS A 24 -2.42 1.45 -12.06
N ASP A 25 -2.23 1.82 -10.78
CA ASP A 25 -0.92 2.09 -10.20
C ASP A 25 -0.20 0.83 -9.70
N LEU A 26 -0.83 -0.34 -9.82
CA LEU A 26 -0.24 -1.63 -9.48
C LEU A 26 -0.25 -2.60 -10.65
N ASN A 27 0.83 -3.36 -10.76
CA ASN A 27 0.91 -4.58 -11.56
C ASN A 27 0.86 -5.79 -10.63
N ILE A 28 0.07 -6.79 -11.03
CA ILE A 28 -0.05 -8.07 -10.33
C ILE A 28 0.69 -9.13 -11.14
N VAL A 29 1.74 -9.71 -10.57
CA VAL A 29 2.62 -10.67 -11.27
C VAL A 29 2.69 -11.97 -10.49
N PRO A 30 2.41 -13.14 -11.09
CA PRO A 30 2.51 -14.42 -10.37
C PRO A 30 3.97 -14.71 -9.96
N THR A 31 4.15 -15.39 -8.83
CA THR A 31 5.45 -15.97 -8.48
C THR A 31 5.87 -17.02 -9.52
N PRO A 32 7.18 -17.37 -9.63
CA PRO A 32 7.61 -18.44 -10.53
C PRO A 32 6.86 -19.76 -10.31
N ASP A 33 6.54 -20.09 -9.06
CA ASP A 33 5.80 -21.30 -8.67
C ASP A 33 4.33 -21.21 -9.12
N THR A 34 3.69 -20.08 -8.82
CA THR A 34 2.31 -19.79 -9.26
C THR A 34 2.19 -19.82 -10.77
N GLN A 35 3.15 -19.25 -11.52
CA GLN A 35 3.14 -19.28 -12.98
C GLN A 35 3.13 -20.73 -13.51
N ARG A 36 3.92 -21.63 -12.91
CA ARG A 36 3.90 -23.06 -13.27
C ARG A 36 2.52 -23.68 -13.01
N TYR A 37 1.85 -23.34 -11.91
CA TYR A 37 0.49 -23.80 -11.64
C TYR A 37 -0.52 -23.27 -12.64
N LEU A 38 -0.44 -21.98 -12.98
CA LEU A 38 -1.31 -21.38 -13.98
C LEU A 38 -1.19 -22.11 -15.33
N ASP A 39 0.05 -22.39 -15.76
CA ASP A 39 0.31 -23.09 -17.02
C ASP A 39 -0.13 -24.56 -16.98
N HIS A 40 0.20 -25.28 -15.90
CA HIS A 40 -0.09 -26.70 -15.76
C HIS A 40 -1.59 -26.99 -15.69
N TYR A 41 -2.31 -26.26 -14.84
CA TYR A 41 -3.75 -26.42 -14.65
C TYR A 41 -4.58 -25.65 -15.68
N GLY A 42 -3.91 -24.84 -16.50
CA GLY A 42 -4.54 -24.00 -17.51
C GLY A 42 -5.46 -22.95 -16.90
N ILE A 43 -5.11 -22.43 -15.72
CA ILE A 43 -5.76 -21.28 -15.07
C ILE A 43 -5.35 -20.02 -15.83
N GLN A 44 -6.30 -19.12 -16.05
CA GLN A 44 -6.04 -17.84 -16.70
C GLN A 44 -6.28 -16.70 -15.71
N ILE A 45 -5.42 -15.70 -15.76
CA ILE A 45 -5.58 -14.46 -15.01
C ILE A 45 -5.81 -13.32 -15.98
N LYS A 46 -6.67 -12.37 -15.62
CA LYS A 46 -6.92 -11.15 -16.38
C LYS A 46 -6.97 -9.96 -15.44
N LEU A 47 -6.18 -8.92 -15.73
CA LEU A 47 -6.29 -7.62 -15.09
C LEU A 47 -7.08 -6.68 -16.00
N ASP A 48 -8.14 -6.07 -15.49
CA ASP A 48 -9.02 -5.15 -16.20
C ASP A 48 -9.35 -3.96 -15.28
N GLY A 49 -8.59 -2.88 -15.41
CA GLY A 49 -8.66 -1.73 -14.50
C GLY A 49 -8.35 -2.11 -13.05
N ASP A 50 -9.33 -1.90 -12.17
CA ASP A 50 -9.27 -2.21 -10.74
C ASP A 50 -9.54 -3.69 -10.41
N ARG A 51 -9.84 -4.53 -11.41
CA ARG A 51 -10.28 -5.92 -11.20
C ARG A 51 -9.27 -6.92 -11.72
N PHE A 52 -8.81 -7.79 -10.82
CA PHE A 52 -8.02 -8.97 -11.13
C PHE A 52 -8.92 -10.22 -11.08
N SER A 53 -9.08 -10.90 -12.21
CA SER A 53 -9.98 -12.04 -12.36
C SER A 53 -9.20 -13.33 -12.60
N ILE A 54 -9.58 -14.39 -11.90
CA ILE A 54 -8.99 -15.72 -12.03
C ILE A 54 -10.04 -16.63 -12.68
N TYR A 55 -9.66 -17.32 -13.76
CA TYR A 55 -10.52 -18.21 -14.53
C TYR A 55 -9.97 -19.63 -14.56
N THR A 56 -10.85 -20.62 -14.41
CA THR A 56 -10.52 -22.04 -14.49
C THR A 56 -11.24 -22.69 -15.66
N ARG A 57 -10.81 -23.89 -16.08
CA ARG A 57 -11.46 -24.63 -17.18
C ARG A 57 -12.73 -25.33 -16.68
N SER A 58 -13.89 -25.04 -17.29
CA SER A 58 -15.20 -25.51 -16.81
C SER A 58 -15.41 -27.03 -16.86
N GLN A 59 -14.59 -27.79 -17.60
CA GLN A 59 -14.74 -29.25 -17.78
C GLN A 59 -13.40 -30.00 -17.78
N ASN A 60 -12.52 -29.67 -16.83
CA ASN A 60 -11.32 -30.48 -16.61
C ASN A 60 -11.63 -31.60 -15.61
N PRO A 61 -11.35 -32.90 -15.91
CA PRO A 61 -11.37 -33.96 -14.89
C PRO A 61 -10.39 -33.65 -13.74
N ASN A 62 -9.37 -32.84 -13.99
CA ASN A 62 -8.46 -32.26 -13.01
C ASN A 62 -8.90 -30.81 -12.73
N ASN A 63 -10.08 -30.62 -12.11
CA ASN A 63 -10.57 -29.29 -11.79
C ASN A 63 -9.71 -28.72 -10.64
N PRO A 64 -8.97 -27.62 -10.86
CA PRO A 64 -8.07 -27.06 -9.86
C PRO A 64 -8.81 -26.55 -8.60
N LEU A 65 -10.13 -26.34 -8.67
CA LEU A 65 -10.97 -26.00 -7.52
C LEU A 65 -11.30 -27.21 -6.62
N THR A 66 -11.05 -28.43 -7.09
CA THR A 66 -11.34 -29.67 -6.36
C THR A 66 -10.08 -30.45 -5.97
N GLU A 67 -8.94 -30.08 -6.52
CA GLU A 67 -7.64 -30.63 -6.13
C GLU A 67 -7.08 -29.82 -4.96
N ASN A 68 -6.35 -30.48 -4.05
CA ASN A 68 -5.65 -29.82 -2.95
C ASN A 68 -4.40 -29.10 -3.50
N LEU A 69 -4.63 -28.02 -4.25
CA LEU A 69 -3.59 -27.22 -4.85
C LEU A 69 -3.00 -26.25 -3.82
N PRO A 70 -1.69 -25.97 -3.90
CA PRO A 70 -1.06 -24.89 -3.15
C PRO A 70 -1.72 -23.54 -3.44
N ALA A 71 -1.54 -22.58 -2.54
CA ALA A 71 -2.06 -21.23 -2.72
C ALA A 71 -1.43 -20.55 -3.94
N LEU A 72 -2.24 -19.81 -4.70
CA LEU A 72 -1.73 -18.94 -5.76
C LEU A 72 -1.16 -17.68 -5.12
N THR A 73 0.09 -17.37 -5.46
CA THR A 73 0.83 -16.25 -4.90
C THR A 73 1.23 -15.25 -5.98
N PHE A 74 1.00 -13.96 -5.72
CA PHE A 74 1.28 -12.87 -6.66
C PHE A 74 2.03 -11.74 -5.97
N TYR A 75 2.97 -11.12 -6.68
CA TYR A 75 3.61 -9.86 -6.30
C TYR A 75 2.74 -8.68 -6.74
N LEU A 76 2.67 -7.66 -5.89
CA LEU A 76 2.13 -6.34 -6.20
C LEU A 76 3.29 -5.37 -6.45
N LEU A 77 3.49 -5.02 -7.71
CA LEU A 77 4.56 -4.11 -8.14
C LEU A 77 3.98 -2.72 -8.41
N LEU A 78 4.66 -1.68 -7.94
CA LEU A 78 4.27 -0.29 -8.23
C LEU A 78 4.54 0.06 -9.70
N ASN A 79 3.52 0.54 -10.39
CA ASN A 79 3.65 1.22 -11.69
C ASN A 79 3.85 2.73 -11.53
N ASN A 80 3.37 3.30 -10.42
CA ASN A 80 3.52 4.69 -10.07
C ASN A 80 4.45 4.84 -8.85
N VAL A 81 5.63 5.42 -9.06
CA VAL A 81 6.61 5.65 -7.99
C VAL A 81 6.10 6.63 -6.92
N LEU A 82 5.08 7.44 -7.23
CA LEU A 82 4.47 8.40 -6.31
C LEU A 82 3.28 7.81 -5.53
N PHE A 83 2.92 6.54 -5.75
CA PHE A 83 1.79 5.88 -5.07
C PHE A 83 1.82 6.08 -3.56
N ILE A 84 2.98 5.79 -2.95
CA ILE A 84 3.21 5.91 -1.51
C ILE A 84 2.98 7.34 -0.97
N ASN A 85 3.11 8.38 -1.81
CA ASN A 85 2.91 9.76 -1.39
C ASN A 85 1.43 10.10 -1.18
N PHE A 86 0.50 9.44 -1.87
CA PHE A 86 -0.93 9.72 -1.72
C PHE A 86 -1.73 8.56 -1.13
N THR A 87 -1.11 7.40 -0.90
CA THR A 87 -1.70 6.29 -0.15
C THR A 87 -1.30 6.34 1.31
N ASP A 88 -2.23 6.08 2.23
CA ASP A 88 -1.96 6.06 3.68
C ASP A 88 -1.22 4.78 4.13
N LEU A 89 -0.01 4.58 3.61
CA LEU A 89 0.88 3.48 3.99
C LEU A 89 2.09 3.99 4.78
N PRO A 90 2.78 3.15 5.56
CA PRO A 90 4.01 3.55 6.21
C PRO A 90 5.08 4.00 5.18
N LEU A 91 5.63 5.19 5.35
CA LEU A 91 6.63 5.79 4.43
C LEU A 91 8.03 5.18 4.56
N SER A 92 8.27 4.44 5.65
CA SER A 92 9.55 3.78 5.94
C SER A 92 9.26 2.36 6.40
N ALA A 93 9.60 1.39 5.58
CA ALA A 93 9.54 -0.01 5.95
C ALA A 93 10.76 -0.70 5.33
N GLU A 94 11.89 -0.67 6.05
CA GLU A 94 13.06 -1.43 5.62
C GLU A 94 12.68 -2.92 5.56
N ASN A 95 12.82 -3.52 4.37
CA ASN A 95 12.55 -4.93 4.10
C ASN A 95 11.14 -5.42 4.50
N LYS A 96 10.14 -4.55 4.55
CA LYS A 96 8.75 -4.97 4.78
C LYS A 96 7.90 -4.78 3.53
N THR A 97 6.92 -5.65 3.38
CA THR A 97 5.91 -5.60 2.32
C THR A 97 4.53 -5.83 2.93
N LEU A 98 3.47 -5.49 2.20
CA LEU A 98 2.10 -5.80 2.61
C LEU A 98 1.74 -7.25 2.24
N LEU A 99 1.00 -7.95 3.10
CA LEU A 99 0.50 -9.29 2.82
C LEU A 99 -1.02 -9.31 2.81
N PHE A 100 -1.59 -9.70 1.67
CA PHE A 100 -3.03 -9.84 1.47
C PHE A 100 -3.35 -11.32 1.32
N LYS A 101 -4.03 -11.92 2.31
CA LYS A 101 -4.28 -13.36 2.35
C LYS A 101 -5.78 -13.67 2.33
N SER A 102 -6.19 -14.62 1.49
CA SER A 102 -7.57 -15.11 1.54
C SER A 102 -7.80 -15.93 2.82
N GLU A 103 -8.91 -15.68 3.50
CA GLU A 103 -9.36 -16.49 4.62
C GLU A 103 -10.81 -16.95 4.40
N PRO A 104 -11.19 -18.14 4.89
CA PRO A 104 -12.57 -18.63 4.78
C PRO A 104 -13.58 -17.62 5.36
N GLY A 105 -14.57 -17.25 4.56
CA GLY A 105 -15.66 -16.35 4.96
C GLY A 105 -15.30 -14.85 5.01
N LYS A 106 -14.07 -14.46 4.65
CA LYS A 106 -13.68 -13.05 4.51
C LYS A 106 -13.55 -12.65 3.05
N THR A 107 -14.06 -11.47 2.70
CA THR A 107 -13.92 -10.89 1.35
C THR A 107 -12.88 -9.78 1.30
N ASN A 108 -12.63 -9.06 2.40
CA ASN A 108 -11.49 -8.15 2.48
C ASN A 108 -10.21 -8.97 2.76
N LEU A 109 -9.20 -8.78 1.92
CA LEU A 109 -7.90 -9.46 2.06
C LEU A 109 -6.95 -8.74 3.02
N SER A 110 -7.23 -7.48 3.36
CA SER A 110 -6.48 -6.72 4.35
C SER A 110 -6.95 -7.11 5.76
N MET A 111 -6.06 -7.04 6.76
CA MET A 111 -6.37 -7.33 8.15
C MET A 111 -7.39 -6.35 8.72
N ASP A 112 -7.25 -5.08 8.37
CA ASP A 112 -8.21 -4.00 8.66
C ASP A 112 -8.99 -3.63 7.39
N TYR A 113 -9.96 -2.72 7.48
CA TYR A 113 -10.74 -2.31 6.29
C TYR A 113 -9.84 -1.75 5.18
N TYR A 114 -8.86 -0.91 5.53
CA TYR A 114 -7.82 -0.42 4.62
C TYR A 114 -6.49 -1.13 4.88
N ALA A 115 -5.73 -1.34 3.82
CA ALA A 115 -4.36 -1.81 3.87
C ALA A 115 -3.48 -0.84 4.66
N GLY A 116 -2.66 -1.35 5.57
CA GLY A 116 -1.84 -0.52 6.46
C GLY A 116 -0.72 -1.26 7.16
N ILE A 117 -0.34 -0.76 8.33
CA ILE A 117 0.76 -1.33 9.13
C ILE A 117 0.48 -2.74 9.65
N SER A 118 -0.81 -3.08 9.85
CA SER A 118 -1.24 -4.40 10.29
C SER A 118 -0.95 -5.47 9.24
N ASP A 119 -0.98 -5.12 7.95
CA ASP A 119 -0.67 -6.03 6.84
C ASP A 119 0.83 -6.24 6.61
N GLN A 120 1.72 -5.55 7.34
CA GLN A 120 3.15 -5.63 7.08
C GLN A 120 3.78 -6.94 7.56
N VAL A 121 4.58 -7.55 6.69
CA VAL A 121 5.44 -8.71 6.99
C VAL A 121 6.87 -8.46 6.49
N ASP A 122 7.84 -9.17 7.05
CA ASP A 122 9.22 -9.10 6.56
C ASP A 122 9.32 -9.78 5.19
N PHE A 123 9.92 -9.11 4.21
CA PHE A 123 10.17 -9.64 2.87
C PHE A 123 11.62 -10.08 2.76
N LEU A 124 11.83 -11.39 2.72
CA LEU A 124 13.17 -11.99 2.81
C LEU A 124 13.45 -12.94 1.63
N PRO A 125 14.73 -13.11 1.25
CA PRO A 125 15.12 -14.17 0.32
C PRO A 125 14.90 -15.56 0.94
N MET A 126 14.86 -16.60 0.12
CA MET A 126 14.65 -17.99 0.57
C MET A 126 15.71 -18.47 1.58
N ALA A 127 16.93 -17.92 1.55
CA ALA A 127 17.96 -18.19 2.55
C ALA A 127 18.34 -16.91 3.29
N PHE A 128 18.19 -16.90 4.61
CA PHE A 128 18.41 -15.72 5.44
C PHE A 128 18.88 -16.09 6.85
N ALA A 129 19.27 -15.06 7.60
CA ALA A 129 19.65 -15.18 9.00
C ALA A 129 18.74 -14.28 9.84
N TYR A 130 18.09 -14.86 10.85
CA TYR A 130 17.27 -14.14 11.81
C TYR A 130 18.04 -13.94 13.11
N GLN A 131 18.15 -12.69 13.55
CA GLN A 131 18.86 -12.34 14.77
C GLN A 131 17.92 -12.42 15.97
N LEU A 132 18.25 -13.23 16.97
CA LEU A 132 17.48 -13.30 18.20
C LEU A 132 17.87 -12.14 19.13
N ASP A 133 16.91 -11.63 19.90
CA ASP A 133 17.13 -10.60 20.91
C ASP A 133 17.86 -11.14 22.16
N SER A 134 17.68 -12.42 22.43
CA SER A 134 18.30 -13.12 23.57
C SER A 134 18.47 -14.60 23.24
N GLU A 135 19.30 -15.29 24.03
CA GLU A 135 19.54 -16.72 23.86
C GLU A 135 18.26 -17.50 24.20
N VAL A 136 17.55 -17.95 23.17
CA VAL A 136 16.33 -18.76 23.29
C VAL A 136 16.72 -20.24 23.25
N LYS A 137 16.29 -21.02 24.26
CA LYS A 137 16.57 -22.47 24.38
C LYS A 137 15.51 -23.36 23.73
N ASP A 138 14.57 -22.76 23.01
CA ASP A 138 13.44 -23.45 22.41
C ASP A 138 13.81 -24.11 21.07
N THR A 139 12.94 -25.01 20.61
CA THR A 139 12.99 -25.56 19.26
C THR A 139 12.42 -24.57 18.27
N PHE A 140 13.12 -24.35 17.17
CA PHE A 140 12.68 -23.48 16.09
C PHE A 140 12.12 -24.29 14.94
N PHE A 141 11.09 -23.77 14.30
CA PHE A 141 10.54 -24.31 13.06
C PHE A 141 9.88 -23.20 12.25
N ILE A 142 9.82 -23.40 10.94
CA ILE A 142 9.06 -22.56 10.03
C ILE A 142 7.76 -23.25 9.67
N VAL A 143 6.67 -22.49 9.57
CA VAL A 143 5.36 -23.00 9.18
C VAL A 143 4.90 -22.31 7.90
N ASP A 144 4.49 -23.07 6.89
CA ASP A 144 3.90 -22.51 5.67
C ASP A 144 2.40 -22.21 5.80
N GLU A 145 1.77 -21.69 4.75
CA GLU A 145 0.37 -21.32 4.75
C GLU A 145 -0.59 -22.51 4.95
N SER A 146 -0.14 -23.73 4.65
CA SER A 146 -0.90 -24.97 4.86
C SER A 146 -0.77 -25.52 6.29
N GLY A 147 0.09 -24.92 7.11
CA GLY A 147 0.37 -25.40 8.47
C GLY A 147 1.47 -26.45 8.55
N LYS A 148 2.17 -26.74 7.45
CA LYS A 148 3.27 -27.72 7.45
C LYS A 148 4.53 -27.10 8.04
N GLN A 149 5.20 -27.87 8.90
CA GLN A 149 6.36 -27.43 9.67
C GLN A 149 7.68 -27.89 9.04
N TYR A 150 8.70 -27.03 9.10
CA TYR A 150 10.05 -27.24 8.58
C TYR A 150 11.06 -26.94 9.67
N GLN A 151 11.61 -27.99 10.28
CA GLN A 151 12.67 -27.88 11.30
C GLN A 151 14.06 -28.13 10.72
N GLU A 152 14.17 -29.04 9.74
CA GLU A 152 15.46 -29.46 9.15
C GLU A 152 16.15 -28.34 8.32
N GLU A 153 15.40 -27.31 7.96
CA GLU A 153 15.88 -26.15 7.21
C GLU A 153 16.55 -25.09 8.11
N ILE A 154 16.66 -25.37 9.42
CA ILE A 154 17.11 -24.41 10.43
C ILE A 154 18.43 -24.85 11.07
N LYS A 155 19.38 -23.91 11.15
CA LYS A 155 20.65 -24.06 11.88
C LYS A 155 20.84 -22.90 12.84
N ILE A 156 21.14 -23.22 14.09
CA ILE A 156 21.39 -22.20 15.13
C ILE A 156 22.91 -22.03 15.28
N VAL A 157 23.39 -20.79 15.11
CA VAL A 157 24.80 -20.43 15.27
C VAL A 157 24.90 -19.25 16.22
N GLY A 158 25.25 -19.52 17.48
CA GLY A 158 25.24 -18.50 18.53
C GLY A 158 23.80 -18.00 18.77
N ASN A 159 23.58 -16.70 18.57
CA ASN A 159 22.26 -16.07 18.74
C ASN A 159 21.56 -15.78 17.40
N THR A 160 21.94 -16.51 16.35
CA THR A 160 21.41 -16.33 14.99
C THR A 160 20.80 -17.63 14.51
N VAL A 161 19.59 -17.55 13.97
CA VAL A 161 18.86 -18.65 13.33
C VAL A 161 19.06 -18.53 11.83
N GLN A 162 19.87 -19.42 11.25
CA GLN A 162 20.08 -19.52 9.81
C GLN A 162 19.03 -20.43 9.21
N ILE A 163 18.36 -19.94 8.18
CA ILE A 163 17.22 -20.59 7.53
C ILE A 163 17.53 -20.72 6.05
N ASP A 164 17.33 -21.91 5.47
CA ASP A 164 17.45 -22.14 4.02
C ASP A 164 16.19 -22.82 3.47
N MET A 165 15.29 -22.01 2.94
CA MET A 165 14.05 -22.46 2.31
C MET A 165 14.19 -22.62 0.78
N SER A 166 15.40 -22.67 0.22
CA SER A 166 15.62 -22.62 -1.23
C SER A 166 15.01 -23.79 -2.01
N ALA A 167 14.63 -24.89 -1.34
CA ALA A 167 13.96 -26.03 -1.94
C ALA A 167 12.42 -25.91 -1.94
N HIS A 168 11.88 -24.86 -1.33
CA HIS A 168 10.44 -24.63 -1.16
C HIS A 168 9.96 -23.48 -2.04
N GLU A 169 8.66 -23.19 -2.00
CA GLU A 169 8.02 -22.22 -2.87
C GLU A 169 8.03 -20.81 -2.27
N SER A 170 7.87 -19.80 -3.12
CA SER A 170 7.71 -18.43 -2.62
C SER A 170 6.32 -18.26 -2.01
N GLY A 171 6.22 -17.67 -0.82
CA GLY A 171 4.94 -17.62 -0.12
C GLY A 171 5.01 -17.05 1.30
N TYR A 172 3.90 -17.22 2.01
CA TYR A 172 3.76 -16.82 3.40
C TYR A 172 4.34 -17.88 4.34
N TYR A 173 5.11 -17.43 5.31
CA TYR A 173 5.69 -18.28 6.34
C TYR A 173 5.63 -17.62 7.71
N GLU A 174 5.65 -18.43 8.75
CA GLU A 174 5.81 -18.00 10.13
C GLU A 174 7.05 -18.65 10.73
N LEU A 175 7.89 -17.86 11.40
CA LEU A 175 9.01 -18.39 12.19
C LEU A 175 8.57 -18.53 13.64
N TRP A 176 8.68 -19.74 14.17
CA TRP A 176 8.26 -20.07 15.54
C TRP A 176 9.45 -20.45 16.42
N ALA A 177 9.34 -20.14 17.71
CA ALA A 177 10.16 -20.68 18.79
C ALA A 177 9.24 -21.31 19.84
N GLY A 178 9.21 -22.65 19.89
CA GLY A 178 8.23 -23.38 20.67
C GLY A 178 6.80 -23.03 20.25
N GLU A 179 6.02 -22.45 21.15
CA GLU A 179 4.62 -22.02 20.90
C GLU A 179 4.48 -20.53 20.55
N THR A 180 5.60 -19.81 20.40
CA THR A 180 5.59 -18.37 20.13
C THR A 180 5.96 -18.09 18.69
N ILE A 181 5.11 -17.32 17.98
CA ILE A 181 5.45 -16.73 16.69
C ILE A 181 6.46 -15.62 16.93
N LEU A 182 7.66 -15.74 16.36
CA LEU A 182 8.68 -14.70 16.41
C LEU A 182 8.44 -13.63 15.36
N THR A 183 8.18 -14.06 14.12
CA THR A 183 7.89 -13.14 13.01
C THR A 183 7.07 -13.82 11.92
N ARG A 184 6.42 -12.99 11.11
CA ARG A 184 5.68 -13.35 9.91
C ARG A 184 6.46 -12.88 8.69
N LEU A 185 6.60 -13.76 7.73
CA LEU A 185 7.53 -13.60 6.62
C LEU A 185 6.81 -13.81 5.30
N PHE A 186 7.21 -13.04 4.30
CA PHE A 186 7.04 -13.43 2.90
C PHE A 186 8.41 -13.82 2.35
N LEU A 187 8.59 -15.09 1.99
CA LEU A 187 9.82 -15.58 1.40
C LEU A 187 9.72 -15.57 -0.12
N SER A 188 10.74 -15.01 -0.78
CA SER A 188 10.79 -14.91 -2.24
C SER A 188 12.04 -15.57 -2.81
N SER A 189 11.84 -16.42 -3.81
CA SER A 189 12.89 -16.93 -4.69
C SER A 189 13.40 -15.89 -5.70
N GLN A 190 12.66 -14.78 -5.88
CA GLN A 190 12.96 -13.74 -6.84
C GLN A 190 13.68 -12.57 -6.16
N GLN A 191 14.72 -12.06 -6.82
CA GLN A 191 15.40 -10.86 -6.40
C GLN A 191 14.76 -9.63 -7.06
N PHE A 192 14.56 -8.59 -6.26
CA PHE A 192 13.99 -7.32 -6.71
C PHE A 192 14.98 -6.18 -6.48
N SER A 193 15.11 -5.29 -7.46
CA SER A 193 15.85 -4.03 -7.30
C SER A 193 15.07 -3.00 -6.46
N VAL A 194 13.74 -3.11 -6.47
CA VAL A 194 12.81 -2.33 -5.66
C VAL A 194 11.81 -3.31 -5.06
N LEU A 195 11.66 -3.32 -3.74
CA LEU A 195 10.75 -4.23 -3.06
C LEU A 195 9.32 -4.10 -3.62
N PRO A 196 8.60 -5.23 -3.82
CA PRO A 196 7.18 -5.19 -4.10
C PRO A 196 6.43 -4.40 -3.02
N LEU A 197 5.35 -3.71 -3.42
CA LEU A 197 4.45 -3.07 -2.46
C LEU A 197 3.84 -4.09 -1.51
N GLY A 198 3.48 -5.25 -2.07
CA GLY A 198 2.85 -6.33 -1.34
C GLY A 198 2.91 -7.66 -2.05
N ALA A 199 2.31 -8.67 -1.43
CA ALA A 199 2.01 -9.95 -2.02
C ALA A 199 0.56 -10.35 -1.73
N ILE A 200 -0.05 -11.05 -2.67
CA ILE A 200 -1.38 -11.64 -2.53
C ILE A 200 -1.24 -13.16 -2.48
N VAL A 201 -1.81 -13.81 -1.46
CA VAL A 201 -1.83 -15.27 -1.27
C VAL A 201 -3.27 -15.74 -1.22
N ILE A 202 -3.72 -16.46 -2.25
CA ILE A 202 -5.09 -16.94 -2.38
C ILE A 202 -5.12 -18.47 -2.38
N SER A 203 -5.76 -19.05 -1.36
CA SER A 203 -6.05 -20.48 -1.34
C SER A 203 -7.07 -20.81 -2.42
N MET A 204 -6.82 -21.87 -3.18
CA MET A 204 -7.72 -22.32 -4.26
C MET A 204 -9.10 -22.72 -3.74
N GLU A 205 -9.17 -23.26 -2.52
CA GLU A 205 -10.43 -23.62 -1.86
C GLU A 205 -11.33 -22.41 -1.57
N ASN A 206 -10.71 -21.22 -1.44
CA ASN A 206 -11.41 -19.99 -1.11
C ASN A 206 -11.91 -19.25 -2.36
N LEU A 207 -11.47 -19.63 -3.57
CA LEU A 207 -11.87 -18.93 -4.79
C LEU A 207 -13.36 -19.09 -5.11
N SER A 208 -13.98 -20.23 -4.77
CA SER A 208 -15.40 -20.48 -5.06
C SER A 208 -16.14 -20.95 -3.81
N HIS A 209 -17.33 -20.40 -3.57
CA HIS A 209 -18.22 -20.83 -2.50
C HIS A 209 -19.55 -21.31 -3.08
N GLU A 210 -19.93 -22.56 -2.78
CA GLU A 210 -21.17 -23.18 -3.32
C GLU A 210 -21.28 -23.17 -4.86
N GLY A 211 -20.13 -23.12 -5.55
CA GLY A 211 -20.06 -23.06 -7.02
C GLY A 211 -20.11 -21.64 -7.61
N GLU A 212 -20.28 -20.62 -6.77
CA GLU A 212 -20.23 -19.22 -7.19
C GLU A 212 -18.84 -18.61 -6.98
N PRO A 213 -18.37 -17.73 -7.88
CA PRO A 213 -17.10 -17.03 -7.72
C PRO A 213 -17.10 -16.10 -6.51
N VAL A 214 -16.02 -16.09 -5.72
CA VAL A 214 -15.85 -15.15 -4.62
C VAL A 214 -15.27 -13.84 -5.14
N GLU A 215 -15.82 -12.71 -4.67
CA GLU A 215 -15.28 -11.38 -4.90
C GLU A 215 -14.51 -10.90 -3.66
N TYR A 216 -13.20 -10.74 -3.81
CA TYR A 216 -12.31 -10.19 -2.80
C TYR A 216 -12.05 -8.71 -3.03
N GLU A 217 -11.64 -8.02 -1.98
CA GLU A 217 -11.27 -6.60 -2.03
C GLU A 217 -9.95 -6.32 -1.31
N ILE A 218 -9.18 -5.39 -1.84
CA ILE A 218 -8.07 -4.70 -1.17
C ILE A 218 -8.38 -3.22 -1.22
N ASN A 219 -8.47 -2.56 -0.07
CA ASN A 219 -8.81 -1.14 0.00
C ASN A 219 -7.60 -0.33 0.46
N PHE A 220 -7.31 0.78 -0.20
CA PHE A 220 -6.26 1.71 0.17
C PHE A 220 -6.87 3.07 0.56
N ASP A 221 -6.54 3.57 1.75
CA ASP A 221 -6.95 4.92 2.17
C ASP A 221 -6.07 5.98 1.49
N SER A 222 -6.63 7.17 1.28
CA SER A 222 -5.89 8.34 0.85
C SER A 222 -5.12 8.94 2.01
N ARG A 223 -3.83 9.20 1.78
CA ARG A 223 -3.00 9.93 2.72
C ARG A 223 -3.59 11.32 2.96
N LYS A 224 -3.61 11.72 4.23
CA LYS A 224 -4.04 13.04 4.67
C LYS A 224 -2.82 13.89 4.99
N SER A 225 -2.87 15.17 4.66
CA SER A 225 -1.76 16.10 4.90
C SER A 225 -2.25 17.47 5.37
N ILE A 226 -1.38 18.18 6.08
CA ILE A 226 -1.58 19.58 6.43
C ILE A 226 -1.08 20.43 5.27
N TRP A 227 -1.95 21.23 4.68
CA TRP A 227 -1.61 22.06 3.54
C TRP A 227 -1.02 23.38 4.01
N ARG A 228 0.06 23.80 3.36
CA ARG A 228 0.77 25.04 3.66
C ARG A 228 0.90 25.89 2.40
N TYR A 229 0.11 26.96 2.33
CA TYR A 229 0.26 27.96 1.28
C TYR A 229 1.30 28.99 1.69
N PHE A 230 2.25 29.26 0.80
CA PHE A 230 3.24 30.32 0.93
C PHE A 230 2.97 31.37 -0.15
N ILE A 231 2.36 32.49 0.25
CA ILE A 231 2.03 33.59 -0.65
C ILE A 231 3.24 34.50 -0.79
N ILE A 232 3.82 34.55 -1.98
CA ILE A 232 5.03 35.29 -2.31
C ILE A 232 4.64 36.48 -3.18
N ASN A 233 4.97 37.68 -2.71
CA ASN A 233 4.77 38.89 -3.49
C ASN A 233 5.89 39.05 -4.51
N SER A 234 5.56 38.91 -5.78
CA SER A 234 6.53 39.02 -6.88
C SER A 234 6.85 40.47 -7.23
N SER A 235 6.01 41.42 -6.82
CA SER A 235 6.20 42.85 -7.02
C SER A 235 6.94 43.48 -5.83
N SER A 236 8.12 44.03 -6.08
CA SER A 236 8.96 44.64 -5.03
C SER A 236 8.38 45.92 -4.40
N ASN A 237 7.32 46.50 -4.98
CA ASN A 237 6.94 47.89 -4.70
C ASN A 237 5.63 48.07 -3.92
N THR A 238 4.81 47.05 -3.75
CA THR A 238 3.52 47.14 -3.04
C THR A 238 3.34 45.93 -2.14
N GLY A 239 3.39 46.13 -0.81
CA GLY A 239 3.10 45.05 0.14
C GLY A 239 1.65 44.57 0.02
N LEU A 240 1.43 43.27 0.25
CA LEU A 240 0.09 42.67 0.27
C LEU A 240 -0.54 42.88 1.65
N GLN A 241 -1.79 43.31 1.71
CA GLN A 241 -2.53 43.50 2.96
C GLN A 241 -3.91 42.83 2.92
N GLY A 242 -4.36 42.37 4.10
CA GLY A 242 -5.66 41.75 4.28
C GLY A 242 -5.80 40.42 3.53
N LEU A 243 -4.78 39.57 3.63
CA LEU A 243 -4.80 38.25 3.00
C LEU A 243 -5.70 37.31 3.82
N SER A 244 -6.56 36.56 3.15
CA SER A 244 -7.31 35.48 3.77
C SER A 244 -7.57 34.36 2.77
N ILE A 245 -7.67 33.12 3.26
CA ILE A 245 -8.04 31.97 2.44
C ILE A 245 -9.41 31.50 2.90
N THR A 246 -10.34 31.39 1.94
CA THR A 246 -11.69 30.86 2.17
C THR A 246 -11.88 29.56 1.42
N SER A 247 -12.72 28.67 1.96
CA SER A 247 -13.12 27.41 1.35
C SER A 247 -14.57 27.51 0.86
N SER A 248 -14.91 26.79 -0.22
CA SER A 248 -16.30 26.55 -0.62
C SER A 248 -17.09 25.77 0.44
N ASP A 249 -16.40 25.05 1.32
CA ASP A 249 -16.95 24.39 2.50
C ASP A 249 -16.15 24.81 3.76
N PRO A 250 -16.57 25.91 4.43
CA PRO A 250 -15.82 26.48 5.56
C PRO A 250 -15.92 25.65 6.85
N GLU A 251 -16.84 24.69 6.96
CA GLU A 251 -16.94 23.82 8.14
C GLU A 251 -15.88 22.71 8.15
N GLN A 252 -15.42 22.31 6.97
CA GLN A 252 -14.46 21.22 6.78
C GLN A 252 -13.01 21.70 6.81
N THR A 253 -12.71 22.81 6.13
CA THR A 253 -11.32 23.26 5.95
C THR A 253 -11.17 24.74 6.27
N PHE A 254 -10.38 25.05 7.30
CA PHE A 254 -10.01 26.41 7.70
C PHE A 254 -8.50 26.60 7.61
N PHE A 255 -8.09 27.77 7.15
CA PHE A 255 -6.69 28.17 7.02
C PHE A 255 -6.36 29.31 7.98
N GLU A 256 -5.32 29.10 8.77
CA GLU A 256 -4.82 30.09 9.72
C GLU A 256 -3.60 30.80 9.14
N GLU A 257 -3.67 32.13 9.12
CA GLU A 257 -2.54 32.99 8.81
C GLU A 257 -1.44 32.79 9.85
N GLN A 258 -0.22 32.62 9.37
CA GLN A 258 0.98 32.45 10.18
C GLN A 258 1.88 33.69 10.10
N GLU A 259 2.95 33.69 10.90
CA GLU A 259 4.01 34.71 10.78
C GLU A 259 4.68 34.66 9.39
N GLU A 260 5.28 35.77 8.98
CA GLU A 260 6.05 35.83 7.74
C GLU A 260 7.26 34.89 7.84
N VAL A 261 7.47 34.05 6.83
CA VAL A 261 8.56 33.08 6.77
C VAL A 261 9.56 33.46 5.68
N ILE A 262 10.84 33.17 5.92
CA ILE A 262 11.89 33.27 4.91
C ILE A 262 12.10 31.89 4.31
N LEU A 263 11.86 31.78 3.01
CA LEU A 263 12.02 30.54 2.24
C LEU A 263 13.51 30.23 2.00
N GLN A 264 13.81 29.00 1.60
CA GLN A 264 15.20 28.56 1.33
C GLN A 264 15.91 29.41 0.26
N ASN A 265 15.17 30.04 -0.65
CA ASN A 265 15.69 30.94 -1.68
C ASN A 265 15.86 32.41 -1.19
N GLY A 266 15.62 32.69 0.09
CA GLY A 266 15.71 34.02 0.69
C GLY A 266 14.47 34.90 0.49
N GLN A 267 13.45 34.45 -0.23
CA GLN A 267 12.21 35.21 -0.39
C GLN A 267 11.39 35.19 0.90
N LYS A 268 10.71 36.30 1.16
CA LYS A 268 9.70 36.40 2.21
C LYS A 268 8.36 35.90 1.68
N ALA A 269 7.67 35.10 2.47
CA ALA A 269 6.34 34.61 2.15
C ALA A 269 5.40 34.76 3.35
N LYS A 270 4.14 35.06 3.05
CA LYS A 270 3.08 34.98 4.03
C LYS A 270 2.51 33.57 4.02
N ALA A 271 2.57 32.89 5.17
CA ALA A 271 2.16 31.49 5.27
C ALA A 271 0.72 31.34 5.77
N PHE A 272 0.01 30.35 5.24
CA PHE A 272 -1.32 29.93 5.70
C PHE A 272 -1.36 28.41 5.82
N TYR A 273 -1.75 27.89 6.98
CA TYR A 273 -1.77 26.45 7.26
C TYR A 273 -3.20 25.96 7.47
N SER A 274 -3.53 24.79 6.92
CA SER A 274 -4.79 24.13 7.24
C SER A 274 -4.79 23.62 8.68
N ASN A 275 -5.98 23.46 9.27
CA ASN A 275 -6.14 22.95 10.64
C ASN A 275 -5.44 21.59 10.82
N PRO A 276 -4.45 21.46 11.73
CA PRO A 276 -3.75 20.20 11.99
C PRO A 276 -4.65 19.06 12.48
N SER A 277 -5.77 19.38 13.15
CA SER A 277 -6.73 18.39 13.66
C SER A 277 -7.69 17.86 12.58
N LYS A 278 -7.66 18.44 11.37
CA LYS A 278 -8.46 18.02 10.21
C LYS A 278 -7.57 18.00 8.95
N PRO A 279 -6.60 17.07 8.85
CA PRO A 279 -5.74 16.99 7.68
C PRO A 279 -6.55 16.59 6.44
N ILE A 280 -6.17 17.15 5.29
CA ILE A 280 -6.95 17.06 4.05
C ILE A 280 -6.45 15.85 3.24
N PRO A 281 -7.34 14.93 2.80
CA PRO A 281 -6.94 13.78 2.00
C PRO A 281 -6.49 14.19 0.60
N PHE A 282 -5.48 13.51 0.07
CA PHE A 282 -5.18 13.58 -1.35
C PHE A 282 -6.32 12.95 -2.16
N LYS A 283 -6.71 13.64 -3.23
CA LYS A 283 -7.67 13.18 -4.24
C LYS A 283 -7.16 13.55 -5.62
N GLN A 284 -7.38 12.68 -6.59
CA GLN A 284 -7.08 12.91 -7.99
C GLN A 284 -7.80 14.15 -8.53
N GLN A 285 -9.02 14.36 -8.07
CA GLN A 285 -9.80 15.56 -8.32
C GLN A 285 -10.39 16.06 -7.00
N GLN A 286 -9.90 17.21 -6.55
CA GLN A 286 -10.41 17.89 -5.37
C GLN A 286 -11.73 18.60 -5.71
N GLU A 287 -12.75 18.40 -4.87
CA GLU A 287 -14.06 19.03 -5.03
C GLU A 287 -14.12 20.40 -4.34
N GLU A 288 -13.47 20.52 -3.18
CA GLU A 288 -13.35 21.76 -2.43
C GLU A 288 -12.50 22.78 -3.19
N LYS A 289 -12.98 24.03 -3.28
CA LYS A 289 -12.25 25.13 -3.89
C LYS A 289 -11.78 26.09 -2.82
N TYR A 290 -10.53 26.52 -2.93
CA TYR A 290 -9.93 27.50 -2.03
C TYR A 290 -9.63 28.79 -2.78
N THR A 291 -9.98 29.92 -2.18
CA THR A 291 -9.79 31.25 -2.77
C THR A 291 -8.99 32.12 -1.81
N LEU A 292 -7.89 32.68 -2.31
CA LEU A 292 -7.13 33.74 -1.65
C LEU A 292 -7.79 35.08 -1.99
N SER A 293 -8.16 35.83 -0.96
CA SER A 293 -8.62 37.22 -1.07
C SER A 293 -7.53 38.16 -0.56
N ILE A 294 -7.28 39.25 -1.28
CA ILE A 294 -6.33 40.30 -0.93
C ILE A 294 -7.09 41.62 -0.95
N THR A 295 -6.96 42.43 0.11
CA THR A 295 -7.67 43.71 0.23
C THR A 295 -6.93 44.85 -0.48
N SER A 296 -5.59 44.82 -0.47
CA SER A 296 -4.76 45.81 -1.15
C SER A 296 -3.53 45.16 -1.78
N PRO A 297 -3.45 45.09 -3.12
CA PRO A 297 -4.50 45.44 -4.08
C PRO A 297 -5.73 44.51 -3.94
N GLN A 298 -6.93 44.98 -4.32
CA GLN A 298 -8.12 44.13 -4.31
C GLN A 298 -7.99 43.04 -5.38
N LEU A 299 -7.83 41.79 -4.95
CA LEU A 299 -7.62 40.64 -5.83
C LEU A 299 -8.20 39.38 -5.20
N GLU A 300 -8.78 38.52 -6.04
CA GLU A 300 -9.17 37.16 -5.67
C GLU A 300 -8.52 36.16 -6.61
N LEU A 301 -7.93 35.11 -6.04
CA LEU A 301 -7.24 34.07 -6.78
C LEU A 301 -7.71 32.69 -6.31
N HIS A 302 -8.06 31.82 -7.25
CA HIS A 302 -8.23 30.40 -6.92
C HIS A 302 -6.87 29.79 -6.64
N LEU A 303 -6.77 29.10 -5.51
CA LEU A 303 -5.55 28.48 -5.06
C LEU A 303 -5.38 27.08 -5.70
N PRO A 304 -4.15 26.71 -6.08
CA PRO A 304 -3.88 25.38 -6.60
C PRO A 304 -3.88 24.33 -5.48
N TYR A 305 -4.16 23.09 -5.84
CA TYR A 305 -4.02 21.95 -4.93
C TYR A 305 -2.56 21.50 -4.84
N PRO A 306 -2.13 20.88 -3.73
CA PRO A 306 -0.78 20.35 -3.64
C PRO A 306 -0.57 19.20 -4.63
N SER A 307 0.63 19.14 -5.17
CA SER A 307 1.09 17.98 -5.92
C SER A 307 1.39 16.84 -4.94
N VAL A 308 1.16 15.60 -5.37
CA VAL A 308 1.61 14.41 -4.63
C VAL A 308 3.15 14.36 -4.50
N GLU A 309 3.88 15.16 -5.27
CA GLU A 309 5.34 15.33 -5.17
C GLU A 309 5.75 16.32 -4.06
N SER A 310 4.85 17.21 -3.61
CA SER A 310 5.19 18.25 -2.63
C SER A 310 5.07 17.80 -1.17
N LEU A 311 4.97 16.49 -0.95
CA LEU A 311 4.88 15.87 0.36
C LEU A 311 6.18 16.06 1.14
N GLN A 312 6.04 16.49 2.39
CA GLN A 312 7.13 16.68 3.34
C GLN A 312 6.79 15.93 4.62
N VAL A 313 7.70 15.07 5.06
CA VAL A 313 7.59 14.32 6.31
C VAL A 313 8.40 15.03 7.37
N VAL A 314 7.77 15.38 8.48
CA VAL A 314 8.43 16.06 9.60
C VAL A 314 8.20 15.24 10.85
N ASN A 315 9.29 14.84 11.51
CA ASN A 315 9.23 14.21 12.82
C ASN A 315 9.06 15.32 13.88
N THR A 316 7.96 15.29 14.61
CA THR A 316 7.67 16.18 15.76
C THR A 316 7.69 15.37 17.06
N GLU A 317 7.59 16.06 18.19
CA GLU A 317 7.48 15.41 19.51
C GLU A 317 6.21 14.54 19.61
N ASP A 318 5.15 14.93 18.90
CA ASP A 318 3.85 14.22 18.87
C ASP A 318 3.78 13.11 17.80
N GLY A 319 4.88 12.87 17.07
CA GLY A 319 4.97 11.82 16.05
C GLY A 319 5.28 12.36 14.65
N ILE A 320 4.88 11.61 13.63
CA ILE A 320 5.13 11.97 12.23
C ILE A 320 4.00 12.88 11.75
N GLN A 321 4.36 14.07 11.27
CA GLN A 321 3.43 14.98 10.59
C GLN A 321 3.75 15.08 9.11
N ILE A 322 2.68 15.12 8.30
CA ILE A 322 2.75 15.13 6.85
C ILE A 322 2.25 16.48 6.34
N TYR A 323 3.11 17.17 5.61
CA TYR A 323 2.84 18.49 5.07
C TYR A 323 2.85 18.49 3.55
N SER A 324 2.02 19.34 2.97
CA SER A 324 1.99 19.59 1.54
C SER A 324 2.25 21.07 1.30
N HIS A 325 3.43 21.39 0.76
CA HIS A 325 3.83 22.78 0.51
C HIS A 325 3.31 23.25 -0.85
N ILE A 326 2.77 24.47 -0.88
CA ILE A 326 2.18 25.08 -2.06
C ILE A 326 2.66 26.53 -2.14
N TYR A 327 3.36 26.88 -3.22
CA TYR A 327 3.91 28.22 -3.41
C TYR A 327 3.05 28.99 -4.40
N VAL A 328 2.58 30.16 -3.98
CA VAL A 328 1.66 31.00 -4.77
C VAL A 328 2.32 32.35 -4.98
N TYR A 329 2.64 32.65 -6.23
CA TYR A 329 3.24 33.92 -6.62
C TYR A 329 2.13 34.87 -7.05
N VAL A 330 2.07 36.01 -6.37
CA VAL A 330 1.11 37.10 -6.63
C VAL A 330 1.82 38.29 -7.24
#